data_AF-A0A8E1VVP2-F1
#
_entry.id   AF-A0A8E1VVP2-F1
#
_cell.length_a   1.000
_cell.length_b   1.000
_cell.length_c   1.000
_cell.angle_alpha   90.00
_cell.angle_beta   90.00
_cell.angle_gamma   90.00
#
_symmetry.space_group_name_H-M   'P 1'
#
loop_
_entity.id
_entity.type
_entity.pdbx_description
1 polymer ?
#
loop_
_entity_poly.entity_id
_entity_poly.type
_entity_poly.pdbx_seq_one_letter_code
_entity_poly.pdbx_strand_id
1 'polypeptide(L)'
;MGTTWLRVLGAAGLAGSAAIHFYLYWGSGYADIPVVGPLFLVNGIAGVLIAVALLAWRHWLPAFLTLGFGGVTLLAYLLSVTVGFYGVHDQFNSQYEYWGVITEAVCVVCGLVLLVRAIRARTAQNA
;
A
#
# COMPACT_ATOMS: atom_id res chain seq x y z
N MET A 1 -3.72 9.38 -22.20
CA MET A 1 -2.52 8.54 -21.94
C MET A 1 -2.00 8.63 -20.49
N GLY A 2 -2.06 9.79 -19.82
CA GLY A 2 -1.43 9.99 -18.50
C GLY A 2 -2.01 9.24 -17.28
N THR A 3 -3.17 8.59 -17.35
CA THR A 3 -3.78 7.87 -16.20
C THR A 3 -3.50 6.36 -16.21
N THR A 4 -3.31 5.76 -17.37
CA THR A 4 -3.06 4.31 -17.46
C THR A 4 -1.70 3.96 -16.88
N TRP A 5 -0.65 4.73 -17.20
CA TRP A 5 0.68 4.49 -16.64
C TRP A 5 0.69 4.64 -15.10
N LEU A 6 -0.03 5.63 -14.55
CA LEU A 6 -0.15 5.83 -13.10
C LEU A 6 -0.82 4.64 -12.41
N ARG A 7 -1.81 4.01 -13.06
CA ARG A 7 -2.46 2.81 -12.53
C ARG A 7 -1.52 1.62 -12.56
N VAL A 8 -0.70 1.49 -13.62
CA VAL A 8 0.34 0.47 -13.70
C VAL A 8 1.40 0.68 -12.62
N LEU A 9 1.88 1.90 -12.43
CA LEU A 9 2.86 2.21 -11.37
C LEU A 9 2.27 1.96 -9.97
N GLY A 10 1.03 2.42 -9.71
CA GLY A 10 0.35 2.16 -8.45
C GLY A 10 0.14 0.67 -8.19
N ALA A 11 -0.23 -0.10 -9.22
CA ALA A 11 -0.37 -1.55 -9.11
C ALA A 11 0.97 -2.25 -8.87
N ALA A 12 2.05 -1.78 -9.49
CA ALA A 12 3.39 -2.27 -9.23
C ALA A 12 3.84 -1.96 -7.79
N GLY A 13 3.50 -0.78 -7.26
CA GLY A 13 3.73 -0.44 -5.85
C GLY A 13 2.96 -1.37 -4.91
N LEU A 14 1.67 -1.59 -5.15
CA LEU A 14 0.84 -2.51 -4.36
C LEU A 14 1.36 -3.95 -4.40
N ALA A 15 1.74 -4.44 -5.58
CA ALA A 15 2.29 -5.78 -5.74
C ALA A 15 3.66 -5.91 -5.06
N GLY A 16 4.51 -4.89 -5.16
CA GLY A 16 5.81 -4.84 -4.49
C GLY A 16 5.66 -4.84 -2.97
N SER A 17 4.78 -4.01 -2.42
CA SER A 17 4.48 -3.97 -0.99
C SER A 17 3.91 -5.31 -0.51
N ALA A 18 2.98 -5.91 -1.27
CA ALA A 18 2.43 -7.23 -0.94
C ALA A 18 3.51 -8.33 -0.91
N ALA A 19 4.43 -8.32 -1.88
CA ALA A 19 5.54 -9.28 -1.90
C ALA A 19 6.44 -9.13 -0.67
N ILE A 20 6.72 -7.91 -0.23
CA ILE A 20 7.51 -7.64 0.97
C ILE A 20 6.78 -8.14 2.22
N HIS A 21 5.48 -7.89 2.35
CA HIS A 21 4.68 -8.37 3.47
C HIS A 21 4.64 -9.90 3.55
N PHE A 22 4.46 -10.59 2.42
CA PHE A 22 4.53 -12.05 2.39
C PHE A 22 5.94 -12.57 2.71
N TYR A 23 6.98 -11.92 2.20
CA TYR A 23 8.36 -12.29 2.52
C TYR A 23 8.64 -12.16 4.01
N LEU A 24 8.26 -11.03 4.64
CA LEU A 24 8.47 -10.83 6.07
C LEU A 24 7.64 -11.82 6.90
N TYR A 25 6.40 -12.08 6.50
CA TYR A 25 5.51 -13.04 7.15
C TYR A 25 6.11 -14.45 7.20
N TRP A 26 6.52 -15.02 6.06
CA TRP A 26 7.04 -16.39 5.98
C TRP A 26 8.54 -16.52 6.25
N GLY A 27 9.33 -15.52 5.88
CA GLY A 27 10.79 -15.58 5.84
C GLY A 27 11.51 -14.85 6.97
N SER A 28 10.81 -14.05 7.77
CA SER A 28 11.42 -13.21 8.81
C SER A 28 10.73 -13.30 10.18
N GLY A 29 9.92 -14.34 10.40
CA GLY A 29 9.30 -14.63 11.71
C GLY A 29 8.11 -13.74 12.07
N TYR A 30 7.65 -12.86 11.18
CA TYR A 30 6.49 -12.01 11.45
C TYR A 30 5.20 -12.81 11.66
N ALA A 31 5.10 -14.01 11.09
CA ALA A 31 3.95 -14.90 11.28
C ALA A 31 3.69 -15.25 12.76
N ASP A 32 4.74 -15.30 13.58
CA ASP A 32 4.66 -15.71 14.99
C ASP A 32 4.38 -14.53 15.94
N ILE A 33 4.34 -13.29 15.43
CA ILE A 33 4.10 -12.10 16.23
C ILE A 33 2.59 -11.93 16.47
N PRO A 34 2.12 -11.96 17.74
CA PRO A 34 0.71 -11.75 18.05
C PRO A 34 0.20 -10.42 17.48
N VAL A 35 -0.98 -10.43 16.86
CA VAL A 35 -1.61 -9.29 16.16
C VAL A 35 -0.90 -8.88 14.86
N VAL A 36 0.43 -8.68 14.87
CA VAL A 36 1.17 -8.20 13.70
C VAL A 36 1.21 -9.24 12.58
N GLY A 37 1.42 -10.52 12.88
CA GLY A 37 1.44 -11.59 11.88
C GLY A 37 0.15 -11.62 11.03
N PRO A 38 -1.03 -11.78 11.64
CA PRO A 38 -2.30 -11.72 10.91
C PRO A 38 -2.49 -10.43 10.11
N LEU A 39 -2.08 -9.27 10.65
CA LEU A 39 -2.14 -8.00 9.94
C LEU A 39 -1.24 -8.00 8.70
N PHE A 40 -0.02 -8.53 8.79
CA PHE A 40 0.90 -8.65 7.64
C PHE A 40 0.31 -9.52 6.53
N LEU A 41 -0.30 -10.66 6.89
CA LEU A 41 -0.95 -11.54 5.92
C LEU A 41 -2.14 -10.86 5.23
N VAL A 42 -3.01 -10.22 6.01
CA VAL A 42 -4.16 -9.46 5.48
C VAL A 42 -3.68 -8.33 4.58
N ASN A 43 -2.62 -7.61 4.98
CA ASN A 43 -2.04 -6.51 4.21
C ASN A 43 -1.49 -7.03 2.87
N GLY A 44 -0.72 -8.12 2.88
CA GLY A 44 -0.24 -8.77 1.64
C GLY A 44 -1.38 -9.16 0.70
N ILE A 45 -2.42 -9.82 1.20
CA ILE A 45 -3.59 -10.21 0.40
C ILE A 45 -4.33 -8.98 -0.13
N ALA A 46 -4.56 -7.97 0.70
CA ALA A 46 -5.23 -6.74 0.32
C ALA A 46 -4.44 -6.01 -0.79
N GLY A 47 -3.12 -5.93 -0.69
CA GLY A 47 -2.26 -5.34 -1.71
C GLY A 47 -2.46 -5.98 -3.08
N VAL A 48 -2.49 -7.31 -3.16
CA VAL A 48 -2.75 -8.05 -4.41
C VAL A 48 -4.15 -7.75 -4.95
N LEU A 49 -5.18 -7.83 -4.11
CA LEU A 49 -6.56 -7.61 -4.54
C LEU A 49 -6.78 -6.17 -5.03
N ILE A 50 -6.22 -5.18 -4.33
CA ILE A 50 -6.29 -3.78 -4.72
C ILE A 50 -5.51 -3.54 -6.01
N ALA A 51 -4.36 -4.20 -6.22
CA ALA A 51 -3.59 -4.08 -7.47
C ALA A 51 -4.42 -4.57 -8.68
N VAL A 52 -5.04 -5.74 -8.55
CA VAL A 52 -5.93 -6.29 -9.59
C VAL A 52 -7.11 -5.35 -9.84
N ALA A 53 -7.78 -4.88 -8.78
CA ALA A 53 -8.89 -3.92 -8.90
C ALA A 53 -8.45 -2.61 -9.56
N LEU A 54 -7.25 -2.10 -9.24
CA LEU A 54 -6.71 -0.88 -9.82
C LEU A 54 -6.41 -1.03 -11.32
N LEU A 55 -6.07 -2.22 -11.81
CA LEU A 55 -5.88 -2.45 -13.23
C LEU A 55 -7.20 -2.73 -13.96
N ALA A 56 -8.04 -3.59 -13.41
CA ALA A 56 -9.24 -4.10 -14.05
C ALA A 56 -10.46 -3.16 -13.94
N TRP A 57 -10.58 -2.38 -12.86
CA TRP A 57 -11.81 -1.65 -12.56
C TRP A 57 -11.63 -0.12 -12.60
N ARG A 58 -12.16 0.52 -13.64
CA ARG A 58 -12.06 1.98 -13.89
C ARG A 58 -13.04 2.80 -13.03
N HIS A 59 -12.92 2.66 -11.71
CA HIS A 59 -13.70 3.41 -10.72
C HIS A 59 -12.79 4.24 -9.80
N TRP A 60 -13.37 5.15 -9.00
CA TRP A 60 -12.63 5.94 -8.02
C TRP A 60 -12.20 5.10 -6.81
N LEU A 61 -12.98 4.05 -6.49
CA LEU A 61 -12.77 3.22 -5.30
C LEU A 61 -11.37 2.55 -5.28
N PRO A 62 -10.87 1.90 -6.35
CA PRO A 62 -9.50 1.36 -6.33
C PRO A 62 -8.41 2.41 -6.08
N ALA A 63 -8.57 3.64 -6.59
CA ALA A 63 -7.61 4.71 -6.32
C ALA A 63 -7.63 5.15 -4.86
N PHE A 64 -8.84 5.26 -4.27
CA PHE A 64 -9.00 5.52 -2.83
C PHE A 64 -8.38 4.40 -1.98
N LEU A 65 -8.63 3.14 -2.32
CA LEU A 65 -8.04 2.00 -1.62
C LEU A 65 -6.53 1.95 -1.75
N THR A 66 -5.96 2.32 -2.90
CA THR A 66 -4.49 2.39 -3.09
C THR A 66 -3.87 3.46 -2.20
N LEU A 67 -4.50 4.62 -2.10
CA LEU A 67 -4.08 5.70 -1.20
C LEU A 67 -4.18 5.26 0.27
N GLY A 68 -5.33 4.69 0.66
CA GLY A 68 -5.57 4.22 2.02
C GLY A 68 -4.62 3.11 2.43
N PHE A 69 -4.35 2.15 1.54
CA PHE A 69 -3.37 1.09 1.72
C PHE A 69 -2.00 1.68 2.06
N GLY A 70 -1.42 2.48 1.15
CA GLY A 70 -0.08 3.04 1.37
C GLY A 70 -0.01 3.93 2.63
N GLY A 71 -1.06 4.72 2.89
CA GLY A 71 -1.11 5.61 4.04
C GLY A 71 -1.19 4.88 5.39
N VAL A 72 -2.03 3.84 5.48
CA VAL A 72 -2.17 3.05 6.71
C VAL A 72 -0.92 2.22 6.98
N THR A 73 -0.30 1.63 5.96
CA THR A 73 0.91 0.84 6.13
C THR A 73 2.10 1.69 6.54
N LEU A 74 2.30 2.87 5.91
CA LEU A 74 3.32 3.83 6.34
C LEU A 74 3.09 4.34 7.75
N LEU A 75 1.83 4.56 8.14
CA LEU A 75 1.50 4.97 9.50
C LEU A 75 1.84 3.86 10.51
N ALA A 76 1.49 2.61 10.22
CA ALA A 76 1.84 1.47 11.06
C ALA A 76 3.37 1.33 11.21
N TYR A 77 4.10 1.49 10.10
CA TYR A 77 5.55 1.47 10.12
C TYR A 77 6.16 2.64 10.92
N LEU A 78 5.60 3.85 10.77
CA LEU A 78 6.02 5.01 11.57
C LEU A 78 5.79 4.77 13.06
N LEU A 79 4.66 4.17 13.45
CA LEU A 79 4.39 3.79 14.83
C LEU A 79 5.40 2.74 15.33
N SER A 80 5.78 1.79 14.49
CA SER A 80 6.81 0.78 14.79
C SER A 80 8.15 1.42 15.13
N VAL A 81 8.62 2.34 14.28
CA VAL A 81 9.93 3.01 14.45
C VAL A 81 9.92 4.02 15.63
N THR A 82 8.77 4.60 15.98
CA THR A 82 8.69 5.65 17.00
C THR A 82 8.37 5.14 18.40
N VAL A 83 7.28 4.39 18.55
CA VAL A 83 6.74 3.98 19.86
C VAL A 83 6.71 2.47 20.04
N GLY A 84 6.99 1.71 19.00
CA GLY A 84 6.82 0.27 18.97
C GLY A 84 5.37 -0.11 18.67
N PHE A 85 5.14 -0.73 17.51
CA PHE A 85 3.80 -1.11 17.07
C PHE A 85 3.52 -2.55 17.52
N TYR A 86 2.69 -2.71 18.56
CA TYR A 86 2.40 -4.01 19.19
C TYR A 86 3.67 -4.79 19.60
N GLY A 87 4.69 -4.08 20.10
CA GLY A 87 5.96 -4.67 20.55
C GLY A 87 7.00 -4.88 19.44
N VAL A 88 6.68 -4.56 18.18
CA VAL A 88 7.65 -4.50 17.07
C VAL A 88 8.30 -3.12 17.05
N HIS A 89 9.63 -3.09 17.07
CA HIS A 89 10.44 -1.88 17.01
C HIS A 89 11.37 -1.94 15.80
N ASP A 90 10.91 -1.43 14.67
CA ASP A 90 11.72 -1.36 13.44
C ASP A 90 12.81 -0.29 13.56
N GLN A 91 13.98 -0.55 12.97
CA GLN A 91 15.15 0.34 13.07
C GLN A 91 15.61 0.93 11.74
N PHE A 92 14.85 0.75 10.66
CA PHE A 92 15.22 1.22 9.32
C PHE A 92 16.58 0.65 8.85
N ASN A 93 16.84 -0.61 9.17
CA ASN A 93 18.16 -1.24 8.99
C ASN A 93 18.17 -2.40 7.98
N SER A 94 17.01 -2.76 7.42
CA SER A 94 16.89 -3.84 6.44
C SER A 94 16.50 -3.33 5.05
N GLN A 95 17.01 -3.99 4.01
CA GLN A 95 16.64 -3.70 2.61
C GLN A 95 15.12 -3.77 2.39
N TYR A 96 14.42 -4.66 3.10
CA TYR A 96 12.98 -4.84 3.00
C TYR A 96 12.20 -3.65 3.56
N GLU A 97 12.68 -3.01 4.62
CA GLU A 97 12.10 -1.78 5.16
C GLU A 97 12.21 -0.62 4.16
N TYR A 98 13.37 -0.44 3.52
CA TYR A 98 13.55 0.59 2.48
C TYR A 98 12.57 0.38 1.32
N TRP A 99 12.49 -0.85 0.80
CA TRP A 99 11.58 -1.16 -0.30
C TRP A 99 10.10 -1.09 0.12
N GLY A 100 9.78 -1.43 1.37
CA GLY A 100 8.43 -1.30 1.93
C GLY A 100 7.98 0.16 1.88
N VAL A 101 8.77 1.05 2.46
CA VAL A 101 8.49 2.50 2.45
C VAL A 101 8.40 3.06 1.03
N ILE A 102 9.30 2.66 0.13
CA ILE A 102 9.29 3.13 -1.27
C ILE A 102 7.99 2.69 -1.97
N THR A 103 7.65 1.41 -1.87
CA THR A 103 6.46 0.86 -2.55
C THR A 103 5.17 1.45 -2.00
N GLU A 104 5.09 1.68 -0.69
CA GLU A 104 3.95 2.31 -0.04
C GLU A 104 3.85 3.81 -0.38
N ALA A 105 4.97 4.53 -0.44
CA ALA A 105 5.00 5.92 -0.88
C ALA A 105 4.52 6.06 -2.33
N VAL A 106 4.91 5.14 -3.21
CA VAL A 106 4.39 5.05 -4.58
C VAL A 106 2.88 4.86 -4.58
N CYS A 107 2.35 3.99 -3.70
CA CYS A 107 0.90 3.79 -3.54
C CYS A 107 0.19 5.08 -3.12
N VAL A 108 0.71 5.79 -2.11
CA VAL A 108 0.16 7.07 -1.65
C VAL A 108 0.12 8.09 -2.78
N VAL A 109 1.24 8.31 -3.47
CA VAL A 109 1.33 9.32 -4.53
C VAL A 109 0.41 8.95 -5.71
N CYS A 110 0.47 7.72 -6.19
CA CYS A 110 -0.37 7.28 -7.32
C CYS A 110 -1.86 7.29 -6.95
N GLY A 111 -2.21 6.77 -5.78
CA GLY A 111 -3.58 6.74 -5.27
C GLY A 111 -4.16 8.15 -5.14
N LEU A 112 -3.41 9.08 -4.55
CA LEU A 112 -3.80 10.48 -4.41
C LEU A 112 -4.05 11.15 -5.78
N VAL A 113 -3.09 11.04 -6.70
CA VAL A 113 -3.20 11.68 -8.03
C VAL A 113 -4.37 11.09 -8.82
N LEU A 114 -4.57 9.77 -8.78
CA LEU A 114 -5.70 9.10 -9.45
C LEU A 114 -7.04 9.50 -8.82
N LEU A 115 -7.12 9.59 -7.50
CA LEU A 115 -8.34 9.96 -6.78
C LEU A 115 -8.74 11.41 -7.07
N VAL A 116 -7.79 12.36 -6.98
CA VAL A 116 -8.03 13.77 -7.31
C VAL A 116 -8.52 13.93 -8.74
N ARG A 117 -7.93 13.20 -9.69
CA ARG A 117 -8.37 13.20 -11.09
C ARG A 117 -9.79 12.64 -11.25
N ALA A 118 -10.13 11.57 -10.54
CA ALA A 118 -11.46 10.99 -10.59
C ALA A 118 -12.53 11.94 -10.03
N ILE A 119 -12.23 12.67 -8.94
CA ILE A 119 -13.13 13.66 -8.34
C ILE A 119 -13.34 14.85 -9.28
N ARG A 120 -12.26 15.38 -9.88
CA ARG A 120 -12.34 16.50 -10.82
C ARG A 120 -13.15 16.15 -12.07
N ALA A 121 -12.97 14.94 -12.61
CA ALA A 121 -13.71 14.48 -13.78
C ALA A 121 -15.23 14.39 -13.48
N ARG A 122 -15.62 13.91 -12.29
CA ARG A 122 -17.04 13.87 -11.87
C ARG A 122 -17.63 15.25 -11.69
N THR A 123 -16.87 16.18 -11.09
CA THR A 123 -17.34 17.55 -10.86
C THR A 123 -17.60 18.27 -12.18
N ALA A 124 -16.72 18.10 -13.17
CA ALA A 124 -16.89 18.69 -14.50
C ALA A 124 -18.06 18.10 -15.31
N GLN A 125 -18.52 16.89 -14.99
CA GLN A 125 -19.69 16.27 -15.64
C GLN A 125 -21.03 16.75 -15.04
N ASN A 126 -21.01 17.33 -13.84
CA ASN A 126 -22.19 17.78 -13.11
C ASN A 126 -22.41 19.31 -13.20
N ALA A 127 -21.53 20.03 -13.89
CA ALA A 127 -21.59 21.48 -14.11
C ALA A 127 -22.07 21.78 -15.53
#